data_AF-A0A2P8Q680-F1
#
_entry.id   AF-A0A2P8Q680-F1
#
_cell.length_a   1.000
_cell.length_b   1.000
_cell.length_c   1.000
_cell.angle_alpha   90.00
_cell.angle_beta   90.00
_cell.angle_gamma   90.00
#
_symmetry.space_group_name_H-M   'P 1'
#
loop_
_entity.id
_entity.type
_entity.pdbx_description
1 polymer ?
#
loop_
_entity_poly.entity_id
_entity_poly.type
_entity_poly.pdbx_seq_one_letter_code
_entity_poly.pdbx_strand_id
1 'polypeptide(L)' 'MAQLAPARARICRACDGFATAVITTGTRHCDGTRATLHVTCPACQGTGHRAPARRQETARV' A
#
# COMPACT_ATOMS: atom_id res chain seq x y z
N MET A 1 -24.38 28.52 -3.54
CA MET A 1 -23.71 27.33 -4.10
C MET A 1 -22.67 26.86 -3.09
N ALA A 2 -22.85 25.69 -2.46
CA ALA A 2 -21.86 25.14 -1.54
C ALA A 2 -20.93 24.21 -2.32
N GLN A 3 -19.66 24.60 -2.44
CA GLN A 3 -18.62 23.74 -3.02
C GLN A 3 -18.11 22.79 -1.93
N LEU A 4 -18.32 21.49 -2.12
CA LEU A 4 -17.60 20.49 -1.33
C LEU A 4 -16.22 20.31 -1.96
N ALA A 5 -15.18 20.83 -1.30
CA ALA A 5 -13.82 20.55 -1.72
C ALA A 5 -13.51 19.05 -1.45
N PRO A 6 -12.93 18.31 -2.41
CA PRO A 6 -12.57 16.92 -2.20
C PRO A 6 -11.51 16.82 -1.10
N ALA A 7 -11.70 15.87 -0.18
CA ALA A 7 -10.74 15.63 0.87
C ALA A 7 -9.39 15.21 0.26
N ARG A 8 -8.30 15.80 0.74
CA ARG A 8 -6.94 15.43 0.31
C ARG A 8 -6.70 13.96 0.66
N ALA A 9 -6.52 13.11 -0.36
CA ALA A 9 -6.21 11.71 -0.18
C ALA A 9 -4.87 11.54 0.56
N ARG A 10 -4.85 10.74 1.62
CA ARG A 10 -3.65 10.48 2.42
C ARG A 10 -2.85 9.34 1.81
N ILE A 11 -2.19 9.61 0.70
CA ILE A 11 -1.43 8.61 -0.04
C ILE A 11 -0.14 8.26 0.72
N CYS A 12 0.24 6.98 0.71
CA CYS A 12 1.52 6.54 1.24
C CYS A 12 2.66 7.04 0.34
N ARG A 13 3.55 7.89 0.87
CA ARG A 13 4.70 8.45 0.14
C ARG A 13 5.73 7.41 -0.32
N ALA A 14 5.77 6.23 0.31
CA ALA A 14 6.77 5.23 -0.03
C ALA A 14 6.42 4.44 -1.30
N CYS A 15 5.14 4.39 -1.67
CA CYS A 15 4.66 3.68 -2.86
C CYS A 15 3.76 4.52 -3.75
N ASP A 16 3.56 5.79 -3.41
CA ASP A 16 2.70 6.76 -4.12
C ASP A 16 1.29 6.25 -4.43
N GLY A 17 0.76 5.36 -3.58
CA GLY A 17 -0.55 4.75 -3.73
C GLY A 17 -0.56 3.40 -4.47
N PHE A 18 0.54 3.01 -5.11
CA PHE A 18 0.72 1.70 -5.77
C PHE A 18 1.20 0.65 -4.78
N ALA A 19 0.37 0.33 -3.80
CA ALA A 19 0.80 -0.44 -2.64
C ALA A 19 0.93 -1.95 -2.86
N THR A 20 0.44 -2.49 -3.98
CA THR A 20 0.55 -3.91 -4.34
C THR A 20 0.93 -4.09 -5.79
N ALA A 21 1.73 -5.12 -6.07
CA ALA A 21 2.08 -5.54 -7.42
C ALA A 21 2.13 -7.08 -7.49
N VAL A 22 1.86 -7.60 -8.68
CA VAL A 22 1.98 -9.02 -9.00
C VAL A 22 3.05 -9.18 -10.06
N ILE A 23 4.08 -9.96 -9.76
CA ILE A 23 5.22 -10.19 -10.64
C ILE A 23 5.12 -11.62 -11.18
N THR A 24 5.16 -11.77 -12.50
CA THR A 24 5.30 -13.09 -13.12
C THR A 24 6.75 -13.53 -13.05
N THR A 25 7.02 -14.70 -12.47
CA THR A 25 8.39 -15.21 -12.25
C THR A 25 8.98 -15.96 -13.46
N GLY A 26 8.26 -16.01 -14.57
CA GLY A 26 8.67 -16.68 -15.81
C GLY A 26 8.40 -18.20 -15.82
N THR A 27 8.44 -18.84 -14.66
CA THR A 27 8.13 -20.27 -14.49
C THR A 27 6.64 -20.55 -14.74
N ARG A 28 6.34 -21.66 -15.41
CA ARG A 28 4.98 -22.19 -15.51
C ARG A 28 4.81 -23.36 -14.55
N HIS A 29 3.63 -23.45 -13.96
CA HIS A 29 3.18 -24.62 -13.22
C HIS A 29 2.83 -25.76 -14.20
N CYS A 30 2.75 -26.99 -13.69
CA CYS A 30 2.46 -28.18 -14.50
C CYS A 30 1.08 -28.11 -15.17
N ASP A 31 0.16 -27.34 -14.61
CA ASP A 31 -1.18 -27.08 -15.16
C ASP A 31 -1.18 -26.01 -16.28
N GLY A 32 -0.02 -25.43 -16.60
CA GLY A 32 0.15 -24.42 -17.64
C GLY A 32 -0.02 -22.97 -17.16
N THR A 33 -0.42 -22.75 -15.90
CA THR A 33 -0.50 -21.41 -15.31
C THR A 33 0.90 -20.83 -15.03
N ARG A 34 1.01 -19.52 -14.85
CA ARG A 34 2.30 -18.86 -14.56
C ARG A 34 2.45 -18.64 -13.07
N ALA A 35 3.64 -18.93 -12.54
CA ALA A 35 3.97 -18.63 -11.16
C ALA A 35 4.10 -17.12 -10.94
N THR A 36 3.35 -16.60 -9.98
CA THR A 36 3.35 -15.18 -9.62
C THR A 36 3.84 -14.96 -8.19
N LEU A 37 4.45 -13.78 -7.97
CA LEU A 37 4.83 -13.29 -6.66
C LEU A 37 4.01 -12.04 -6.35
N HIS A 38 3.36 -12.03 -5.19
CA HIS A 38 2.69 -10.85 -4.67
C HIS A 38 3.67 -10.05 -3.81
N VAL A 39 3.83 -8.77 -4.15
CA VAL A 39 4.65 -7.83 -3.38
C VAL A 39 3.75 -6.74 -2.83
N THR A 40 3.90 -6.46 -1.55
CA THR A 40 3.18 -5.38 -0.87
C THR A 40 4.17 -4.34 -0.35
N CYS A 41 3.78 -3.06 -0.37
CA CYS A 41 4.59 -2.00 0.22
C CYS A 41 4.67 -2.22 1.74
N PRO A 42 5.88 -2.41 2.33
CA PRO A 42 5.99 -2.68 3.76
C PRO A 42 5.61 -1.45 4.62
N ALA A 43 5.71 -0.25 4.05
CA ALA A 43 5.38 0.97 4.77
C ALA A 43 3.87 1.11 5.03
N CYS A 44 3.00 0.74 4.09
CA CYS A 44 1.55 0.83 4.25
C CYS A 44 0.84 -0.53 4.30
N GLN A 45 1.60 -1.63 4.25
CA GLN A 45 1.11 -3.01 4.28
C GLN A 45 0.04 -3.27 3.21
N GLY A 46 0.24 -2.71 2.01
CA GLY A 46 -0.68 -2.90 0.88
C GLY A 46 -1.89 -1.96 0.83
N THR A 47 -2.10 -1.08 1.81
CA THR A 47 -3.33 -0.25 1.88
C THR A 47 -3.30 1.00 1.00
N GLY A 48 -2.14 1.42 0.46
CA GLY A 48 -2.02 2.62 -0.37
C GLY A 48 -2.07 3.95 0.41
N HIS A 49 -2.44 3.90 1.68
CA HIS A 49 -2.53 5.05 2.57
C HIS A 49 -1.92 4.73 3.94
N ARG A 50 -1.41 5.74 4.65
CA ARG A 50 -1.11 5.58 6.07
C ARG A 50 -2.20 6.26 6.89
N ALA A 51 -2.74 5.54 7.86
CA ALA A 51 -3.41 6.18 8.98
C ALA A 51 -2.40 7.16 9.62
N PRO A 52 -2.84 8.35 10.06
CA PRO A 52 -1.95 9.24 10.80
C PRO A 52 -1.41 8.47 12.01
N ALA A 53 -0.10 8.51 12.23
CA ALA A 53 0.45 7.98 13.46
C ALA A 53 -0.28 8.69 14.61
N ARG A 54 -0.99 7.94 15.47
CA ARG A 54 -1.42 8.53 16.74
C ARG A 54 -0.14 8.98 17.42
N ARG A 55 -0.05 10.27 17.76
CA ARG A 55 1.06 10.81 18.52
C ARG A 55 1.12 10.02 19.82
N GLN A 56 2.02 9.03 19.88
CA GLN A 56 2.32 8.36 21.13
C GLN A 56 3.17 9.35 21.90
N GLU A 57 2.52 10.09 22.80
CA GLU A 57 3.19 10.80 23.87
C GLU A 57 3.84 9.75 24.74
N THR A 58 5.07 9.42 24.40
CA THR A 58 5.90 8.51 25.16
C THR A 58 6.30 9.26 26.43
N ALA A 59 5.55 9.01 27.50
CA ALA A 59 6.04 9.21 28.85
C ALA A 59 7.32 8.38 28.99
N ARG A 60 8.46 9.06 28.91
CA ARG A 60 9.77 8.48 29.20
C ARG A 60 9.86 8.34 30.73
N VAL A 61 10.12 7.13 31.20
CA VAL A 61 10.56 6.82 32.59
C VAL A 61 12.07 6.89 32.63
#